data_AF-A0A4R2K039-F1
#
_entry.id   AF-A0A4R2K039-F1
#
_cell.length_a   1.000
_cell.length_b   1.000
_cell.length_c   1.000
_cell.angle_alpha   90.00
_cell.angle_beta   90.00
_cell.angle_gamma   90.00
#
_symmetry.space_group_name_H-M   'P 1'
#
loop_
_entity.id
_entity.type
_entity.pdbx_description
1 polymer ?
#
loop_
_entity_poly.entity_id
_entity_poly.type
_entity_poly.pdbx_seq_one_letter_code
_entity_poly.pdbx_strand_id
1 'polypeptide(L)'
;MTTDRITVMTSVASAAITAFRKREGITRAEFAEAAWEHGAPATFTATVVGALETGRRSAGGRRREITLDELVFLAATIGVPPVALLGEQAVVFTGDTPAQCPRCTARTGTLQRRVREDIDALGDLAGVDPSLAETAYVLAEAIDSGGGEGGRMLPRLTRELRATLEQILASAPAGDLPDDDEDDDLAEPE
;
A
#
# COMPACT_ATOMS: atom_id res chain seq x y z
N MET A 1 -40.50 5.77 3.34
CA MET A 1 -40.08 5.14 2.08
C MET A 1 -38.71 5.68 1.71
N THR A 2 -37.66 4.98 2.13
CA THR A 2 -36.29 5.31 1.74
C THR A 2 -36.19 4.99 0.26
N THR A 3 -36.11 6.02 -0.59
CA THR A 3 -35.87 5.81 -2.01
C THR A 3 -34.58 5.02 -2.14
N ASP A 4 -34.71 3.76 -2.54
CA ASP A 4 -33.60 2.87 -2.85
C ASP A 4 -32.89 3.49 -4.05
N ARG A 5 -31.98 4.42 -3.76
CA ARG A 5 -31.20 5.08 -4.79
C ARG A 5 -30.28 4.01 -5.32
N ILE A 6 -30.55 3.53 -6.53
CA ILE A 6 -29.61 2.74 -7.32
C ILE A 6 -28.24 3.43 -7.18
N THR A 7 -27.34 2.83 -6.42
CA THR A 7 -25.97 3.31 -6.25
C THR A 7 -25.27 3.06 -7.56
N VAL A 8 -25.29 4.07 -8.43
CA VAL A 8 -24.54 4.03 -9.69
C VAL A 8 -23.06 4.01 -9.32
N MET A 9 -22.26 3.08 -9.87
CA MET A 9 -20.82 2.92 -9.56
C MET A 9 -20.05 4.25 -9.61
N THR A 10 -20.45 5.13 -10.53
CA THR A 10 -19.94 6.50 -10.64
C THR A 10 -20.04 7.29 -9.33
N SER A 11 -21.12 7.12 -8.55
CA SER A 11 -21.31 7.80 -7.28
C SER A 11 -20.34 7.38 -6.19
N VAL A 12 -19.92 6.12 -6.20
CA VAL A 12 -18.90 5.60 -5.29
C VAL A 12 -17.55 6.24 -5.61
N ALA A 13 -17.15 6.22 -6.88
CA ALA A 13 -15.92 6.87 -7.34
C ALA A 13 -15.94 8.38 -7.06
N SER A 14 -17.05 9.08 -7.33
CA SER A 14 -17.21 10.50 -6.98
C SER A 14 -16.99 10.79 -5.48
N ALA A 15 -17.51 9.92 -4.61
CA ALA A 15 -17.36 10.04 -3.17
C ALA A 15 -15.91 9.79 -2.73
N ALA A 16 -15.24 8.79 -3.32
CA ALA A 16 -13.85 8.48 -3.05
C ALA A 16 -12.90 9.65 -3.42
N ILE A 17 -13.09 10.27 -4.59
CA ILE A 17 -12.34 11.47 -5.01
C ILE A 17 -12.53 12.60 -4.00
N THR A 18 -13.79 12.85 -3.60
CA THR A 18 -14.13 13.91 -2.65
C THR A 18 -13.48 13.67 -1.29
N ALA A 19 -13.54 12.43 -0.79
CA ALA A 19 -12.98 12.05 0.50
C ALA A 19 -11.44 12.16 0.50
N PHE A 20 -10.78 11.68 -0.56
CA PHE A 20 -9.33 11.83 -0.73
C PHE A 20 -8.93 13.30 -0.70
N ARG A 21 -9.50 14.13 -1.59
CA ARG A 21 -9.17 15.55 -1.67
C ARG A 21 -9.34 16.29 -0.36
N LYS A 22 -10.42 16.01 0.37
CA LYS A 22 -10.69 16.63 1.68
C LYS A 22 -9.70 16.19 2.75
N ARG A 23 -9.29 14.93 2.74
CA ARG A 23 -8.30 14.39 3.69
C ARG A 23 -6.91 14.96 3.44
N GLU A 24 -6.50 15.06 2.18
CA GLU A 24 -5.19 15.60 1.80
C GLU A 24 -5.15 17.13 1.79
N GLY A 25 -6.28 17.81 2.00
CA GLY A 25 -6.35 19.28 2.05
C GLY A 25 -6.11 19.99 0.72
N ILE A 26 -6.12 19.27 -0.40
CA ILE A 26 -5.83 19.80 -1.73
C ILE A 26 -7.08 20.39 -2.41
N THR A 27 -6.87 21.31 -3.34
CA THR A 27 -7.87 21.96 -4.19
C THR A 27 -8.13 21.16 -5.48
N ARG A 28 -9.24 21.49 -6.18
CA ARG A 28 -9.63 20.74 -7.39
C ARG A 28 -8.63 20.96 -8.52
N ALA A 29 -7.98 22.13 -8.52
CA ALA A 29 -6.92 22.47 -9.44
C ALA A 29 -5.68 21.60 -9.18
N GLU A 30 -5.21 21.56 -7.93
CA GLU A 30 -4.06 20.73 -7.55
C GLU A 30 -4.31 19.23 -7.81
N PHE A 31 -5.54 18.75 -7.57
CA PHE A 31 -5.88 17.36 -7.92
C PHE A 31 -5.85 17.11 -9.44
N ALA A 32 -6.32 18.07 -10.24
CA ALA A 32 -6.27 17.97 -11.70
C ALA A 32 -4.83 17.99 -12.22
N GLU A 33 -3.98 18.85 -11.65
CA GLU A 33 -2.54 18.92 -11.94
C GLU A 33 -1.85 17.60 -11.61
N ALA A 34 -2.12 17.02 -10.43
CA ALA A 34 -1.59 15.71 -10.06
C ALA A 34 -2.06 14.59 -11.02
N ALA A 35 -3.27 14.69 -11.57
CA ALA A 35 -3.74 13.73 -12.57
C ALA A 35 -2.99 13.83 -13.90
N TRP A 36 -2.47 14.99 -14.28
CA TRP A 36 -1.66 15.15 -15.49
C TRP A 36 -0.34 14.40 -15.41
N GLU A 37 0.26 14.32 -14.22
CA GLU A 37 1.45 13.49 -13.97
C GLU A 37 1.18 11.99 -14.22
N HIS A 38 -0.09 11.60 -14.20
CA HIS A 38 -0.56 10.24 -14.47
C HIS A 38 -1.23 10.09 -15.85
N GLY A 39 -0.97 11.02 -16.77
CA GLY A 39 -1.39 10.92 -18.17
C GLY A 39 -2.80 11.46 -18.44
N ALA A 40 -3.46 12.11 -17.48
CA ALA A 40 -4.68 12.83 -17.78
C ALA A 40 -4.40 13.99 -18.76
N PRO A 41 -5.27 14.23 -19.75
CA PRO A 41 -5.06 15.32 -20.71
C PRO A 41 -5.20 16.68 -20.01
N ALA A 42 -4.58 17.73 -20.57
CA ALA A 42 -4.69 19.10 -20.04
C ALA A 42 -6.15 19.63 -19.97
N THR A 43 -7.08 18.99 -20.71
CA THR A 43 -8.52 19.27 -20.63
C THR A 43 -9.17 18.75 -19.34
N PHE A 44 -8.48 17.87 -18.60
CA PHE A 44 -8.86 17.44 -17.26
C PHE A 44 -8.55 18.55 -16.27
N THR A 45 -9.54 19.44 -16.05
CA THR A 45 -9.38 20.66 -15.26
C THR A 45 -10.11 20.60 -13.92
N ALA A 46 -9.90 21.59 -13.04
CA ALA A 46 -10.65 21.75 -11.79
C ALA A 46 -12.19 21.71 -11.98
N THR A 47 -12.68 22.23 -13.10
CA THR A 47 -14.10 22.17 -13.47
C THR A 47 -14.57 20.74 -13.75
N VAL A 48 -13.75 19.95 -14.45
CA VAL A 48 -14.03 18.53 -14.71
C VAL A 48 -14.04 17.76 -13.39
N VAL A 49 -13.06 17.98 -12.52
CA VAL A 49 -13.03 17.39 -11.17
C VAL A 49 -14.29 17.77 -10.37
N GLY A 50 -14.73 19.03 -10.41
CA GLY A 50 -15.96 19.45 -9.75
C GLY A 50 -17.23 18.79 -10.32
N ALA A 51 -17.30 18.62 -11.64
CA ALA A 51 -18.40 17.91 -12.29
C ALA A 51 -18.41 16.42 -11.94
N LEU A 52 -17.24 15.81 -11.79
CA LEU A 52 -17.05 14.43 -11.36
C LEU A 52 -17.48 14.21 -9.91
N GLU A 53 -17.06 15.06 -8.97
CA GLU A 53 -17.42 14.95 -7.55
C GLU A 53 -18.93 15.12 -7.31
N THR A 54 -19.52 16.11 -7.97
CA THR A 54 -20.94 16.44 -7.77
C THR A 54 -21.87 15.59 -8.63
N GLY A 55 -21.33 14.89 -9.63
CA GLY A 55 -22.09 14.22 -10.68
C GLY A 55 -22.88 15.20 -11.57
N ARG A 56 -22.70 16.52 -11.43
CA ARG A 56 -23.46 17.53 -12.18
C ARG A 56 -22.86 17.68 -13.58
N ARG A 57 -23.69 17.59 -14.62
CA ARG A 57 -23.29 18.09 -15.95
C ARG A 57 -23.45 19.60 -16.00
N SER A 58 -22.61 20.27 -16.79
CA SER A 58 -22.92 21.62 -17.27
C SER A 58 -24.27 21.55 -18.01
N ALA A 59 -25.21 22.42 -17.65
CA ALA A 59 -26.55 22.55 -18.24
C ALA A 59 -27.61 21.46 -17.93
N GLY A 60 -27.78 21.07 -16.65
CA GLY A 60 -29.04 20.49 -16.14
C GLY A 60 -29.40 19.06 -16.61
N GLY A 61 -28.53 18.42 -17.39
CA GLY A 61 -28.70 17.05 -17.86
C GLY A 61 -28.41 15.96 -16.82
N ARG A 62 -28.68 14.70 -17.22
CA ARG A 62 -28.43 13.46 -16.44
C ARG A 62 -27.00 13.42 -15.88
N ARG A 63 -26.83 12.76 -14.73
CA ARG A 63 -25.56 12.67 -13.98
C ARG A 63 -24.36 12.40 -14.91
N ARG A 64 -23.24 13.12 -14.74
CA ARG A 64 -22.01 12.86 -15.50
C ARG A 64 -21.48 11.48 -15.12
N GLU A 65 -21.21 10.66 -16.13
CA GLU A 65 -20.57 9.36 -15.95
C GLU A 65 -19.04 9.53 -15.93
N ILE A 66 -18.37 8.60 -15.27
CA ILE A 66 -16.91 8.48 -15.28
C ILE A 66 -16.55 7.53 -16.41
N THR A 67 -15.70 7.98 -17.34
CA THR A 67 -15.17 7.10 -18.38
C THR A 67 -14.12 6.14 -17.79
N LEU A 68 -13.77 5.09 -18.54
CA LEU A 68 -12.73 4.16 -18.08
C LEU A 68 -11.37 4.86 -17.96
N ASP A 69 -11.00 5.69 -18.94
CA ASP A 69 -9.76 6.47 -18.91
C ASP A 69 -9.72 7.38 -17.68
N GLU A 70 -10.84 8.03 -17.37
CA GLU A 70 -11.00 8.83 -16.16
C GLU A 70 -10.79 8.00 -14.91
N LEU A 71 -11.41 6.83 -14.83
CA LEU A 71 -11.23 5.94 -13.69
C LEU A 71 -9.75 5.59 -13.46
N VAL A 72 -8.99 5.36 -14.54
CA VAL A 72 -7.57 4.98 -14.46
C VAL A 72 -6.72 6.10 -13.88
N PHE A 73 -6.77 7.31 -14.43
CA PHE A 73 -5.93 8.38 -13.88
C PHE A 73 -6.43 8.86 -12.51
N LEU A 74 -7.74 8.82 -12.23
CA LEU A 74 -8.27 9.13 -10.89
C LEU A 74 -7.70 8.17 -9.85
N ALA A 75 -7.68 6.87 -10.18
CA ALA A 75 -7.13 5.85 -9.31
C ALA A 75 -5.63 6.03 -9.13
N ALA A 76 -4.89 6.33 -10.20
CA ALA A 76 -3.46 6.63 -10.15
C ALA A 76 -3.15 7.83 -9.24
N THR A 77 -3.89 8.94 -9.38
CA THR A 77 -3.73 10.14 -8.53
C THR A 77 -4.02 9.87 -7.06
N ILE A 78 -5.03 9.05 -6.77
CA ILE A 78 -5.38 8.64 -5.41
C ILE A 78 -4.38 7.59 -4.87
N GLY A 79 -3.61 6.96 -5.77
CA GLY A 79 -2.65 5.91 -5.47
C GLY A 79 -3.30 4.54 -5.27
N VAL A 80 -4.49 4.29 -5.85
CA VAL A 80 -5.31 3.07 -5.70
C VAL A 80 -5.51 2.28 -7.00
N PRO A 81 -5.88 0.98 -6.97
CA PRO A 81 -6.20 0.27 -8.20
C PRO A 81 -7.57 0.77 -8.70
N PRO A 82 -7.82 0.86 -10.02
CA PRO A 82 -9.08 1.40 -10.56
C PRO A 82 -10.33 0.75 -9.99
N VAL A 83 -10.28 -0.56 -9.73
CA VAL A 83 -11.38 -1.32 -9.17
C VAL A 83 -11.71 -0.98 -7.71
N ALA A 84 -10.78 -0.41 -6.94
CA ALA A 84 -11.08 0.06 -5.58
C ALA A 84 -12.02 1.27 -5.58
N LEU A 85 -12.07 2.04 -6.67
CA LEU A 85 -13.02 3.16 -6.82
C LEU A 85 -14.44 2.67 -7.13
N LEU A 86 -14.64 1.37 -7.37
CA LEU A 86 -15.94 0.79 -7.68
C LEU A 86 -16.72 0.36 -6.44
N GLY A 87 -16.12 0.34 -5.24
CA GLY A 87 -16.78 -0.07 -4.00
C GLY A 87 -17.16 -1.54 -3.98
N GLU A 88 -18.34 -1.86 -3.46
CA GLU A 88 -18.84 -3.25 -3.36
C GLU A 88 -18.96 -3.93 -4.74
N GLN A 89 -19.19 -3.14 -5.79
CA GLN A 89 -19.29 -3.59 -7.16
C GLN A 89 -17.94 -4.11 -7.71
N ALA A 90 -16.83 -3.84 -7.02
CA ALA A 90 -15.53 -4.43 -7.32
C ALA A 90 -15.56 -5.97 -7.37
N VAL A 91 -16.44 -6.61 -6.57
CA VAL A 91 -16.58 -8.07 -6.51
C VAL A 91 -16.89 -8.69 -7.88
N VAL A 92 -17.61 -7.97 -8.73
CA VAL A 92 -17.95 -8.41 -10.10
C VAL A 92 -16.72 -8.52 -10.99
N PHE A 93 -15.70 -7.69 -10.74
CA PHE A 93 -14.48 -7.62 -11.55
C PHE A 93 -13.30 -8.40 -10.96
N THR A 94 -13.38 -8.76 -9.68
CA THR A 94 -12.26 -9.35 -8.92
C THR A 94 -12.52 -10.80 -8.48
N GLY A 95 -13.77 -11.28 -8.59
CA GLY A 95 -14.16 -12.57 -8.02
C GLY A 95 -13.93 -12.59 -6.50
N ASP A 96 -13.56 -13.74 -5.93
CA ASP A 96 -13.25 -13.86 -4.50
C ASP A 96 -11.88 -13.26 -4.11
N THR A 97 -11.10 -12.75 -5.07
CA THR A 97 -9.73 -12.27 -4.83
C THR A 97 -9.65 -10.75 -5.03
N PRO A 98 -9.62 -9.94 -3.96
CA PRO A 98 -9.62 -8.48 -4.11
C PRO A 98 -8.38 -7.99 -4.85
N ALA A 99 -8.55 -6.98 -5.72
CA ALA A 99 -7.45 -6.44 -6.50
C ALA A 99 -6.38 -5.82 -5.60
N GLN A 100 -5.14 -6.27 -5.82
CA GLN A 100 -3.98 -5.85 -5.06
C GLN A 100 -3.41 -4.58 -5.69
N CYS A 101 -3.41 -3.49 -4.94
CA CYS A 101 -2.63 -2.31 -5.29
C CYS A 101 -1.32 -2.36 -4.50
N PRO A 102 -0.16 -2.51 -5.17
CA PRO A 102 1.12 -2.64 -4.49
C PRO A 102 1.46 -1.46 -3.57
N ARG A 103 0.90 -0.27 -3.84
CA ARG A 103 1.05 0.94 -3.02
C ARG A 103 0.01 1.09 -1.90
N CYS A 104 -1.13 0.41 -1.99
CA CYS A 104 -2.25 0.48 -1.05
C CYS A 104 -2.28 -0.70 -0.09
N THR A 105 -1.63 -1.79 -0.48
CA THR A 105 -1.45 -2.98 0.34
C THR A 105 -0.21 -2.89 1.23
N ALA A 106 0.43 -1.72 1.33
CA ALA A 106 0.95 -1.32 2.63
C ALA A 106 -0.27 -1.14 3.56
N ARG A 107 -0.91 -2.26 3.92
CA ARG A 107 -1.78 -2.27 5.08
C ARG A 107 -0.88 -1.78 6.20
N THR A 108 -1.33 -0.75 6.90
CA THR A 108 -1.03 -0.60 8.31
C THR A 108 -1.04 -2.01 8.93
N GLY A 109 0.13 -2.52 9.33
CA GLY A 109 0.34 -3.84 9.92
C GLY A 109 0.98 -4.92 9.02
N THR A 110 1.34 -4.65 7.76
CA THR A 110 1.99 -5.68 6.90
C THR A 110 3.44 -5.91 7.32
N LEU A 111 4.20 -4.85 7.62
CA LEU A 111 5.61 -4.96 7.95
C LEU A 111 5.80 -5.64 9.30
N GLN A 112 5.05 -5.24 10.33
CA GLN A 112 5.16 -5.83 11.66
C GLN A 112 4.83 -7.32 11.65
N ARG A 113 3.76 -7.72 10.94
CA ARG A 113 3.43 -9.13 10.77
C ARG A 113 4.54 -9.90 10.07
N ARG A 114 5.11 -9.34 8.99
CA ARG A 114 6.19 -9.99 8.24
C ARG A 114 7.46 -10.15 9.09
N VAL A 115 7.83 -9.11 9.84
CA VAL A 115 8.97 -9.16 10.77
C VAL A 115 8.75 -10.22 11.85
N ARG A 116 7.53 -10.38 12.36
CA ARG A 116 7.19 -11.47 13.29
C ARG A 116 7.33 -12.85 12.66
N GLU A 117 6.79 -13.04 11.46
CA GLU A 117 6.95 -14.30 10.71
C GLU A 117 8.44 -14.63 10.45
N ASP A 118 9.23 -13.63 10.07
CA ASP A 118 10.65 -13.81 9.76
C ASP A 118 11.47 -14.11 11.03
N ILE A 119 11.16 -13.47 12.18
CA ILE A 119 11.81 -13.74 13.47
C ILE A 119 11.40 -15.11 14.01
N ASP A 120 10.12 -15.47 13.95
CA ASP A 120 9.63 -16.79 14.37
C ASP A 120 10.26 -17.92 13.54
N ALA A 121 10.52 -17.66 12.24
CA ALA A 121 11.19 -18.61 11.34
C ALA A 121 12.67 -18.83 11.67
N LEU A 122 13.31 -17.95 12.44
CA LEU A 122 14.70 -18.15 12.90
C LEU A 122 14.80 -19.23 14.00
N GLY A 123 13.68 -19.72 14.53
CA GLY A 123 13.66 -20.87 15.46
C GLY A 123 14.02 -20.51 16.89
N ASP A 124 14.65 -21.44 17.62
CA ASP A 124 15.12 -21.20 18.99
C ASP A 124 16.31 -20.23 18.92
N LEU A 125 16.00 -18.94 18.99
CA LEU A 125 16.95 -17.85 19.06
C LEU A 125 17.61 -17.85 20.45
N ALA A 126 18.33 -18.92 20.78
CA ALA A 126 19.12 -19.07 21.99
C ALA A 126 20.29 -18.07 21.96
N GLY A 127 19.99 -16.80 22.27
CA GLY A 127 20.94 -15.68 22.18
C GLY A 127 20.30 -14.34 21.80
N VAL A 128 19.10 -14.31 21.23
CA VAL A 128 18.39 -13.05 20.95
C VAL A 128 17.65 -12.59 22.20
N ASP A 129 17.98 -11.40 22.66
CA ASP A 129 17.27 -10.76 23.76
C ASP A 129 15.79 -10.54 23.35
N PRO A 130 14.80 -11.06 24.10
CA PRO A 130 13.38 -10.82 23.83
C PRO A 130 13.02 -9.34 23.65
N SER A 131 13.78 -8.44 24.26
CA SER A 131 13.61 -7.00 24.10
C SER A 131 13.99 -6.49 22.70
N LEU A 132 14.92 -7.13 21.98
CA LEU A 132 15.28 -6.79 20.60
C LEU A 132 14.15 -7.16 19.63
N ALA A 133 13.55 -8.34 19.80
CA ALA A 133 12.41 -8.76 19.00
C ALA A 133 11.22 -7.81 19.19
N GLU A 134 10.89 -7.47 20.44
CA GLU A 134 9.85 -6.47 20.73
C GLU A 134 10.16 -5.09 20.16
N THR A 135 11.43 -4.66 20.23
CA THR A 135 11.86 -3.39 19.62
C THR A 135 11.65 -3.40 18.09
N ALA A 136 11.98 -4.51 17.42
CA ALA A 136 11.74 -4.67 15.99
C ALA A 136 10.24 -4.60 15.65
N TYR A 137 9.37 -5.21 16.46
CA TYR A 137 7.92 -5.16 16.27
C TYR A 137 7.36 -3.75 16.41
N VAL A 138 7.79 -3.01 17.43
CA VAL A 138 7.34 -1.61 17.66
C VAL A 138 7.81 -0.69 16.53
N LEU A 139 9.05 -0.84 16.06
CA LEU A 139 9.57 -0.04 14.94
C LEU A 139 8.83 -0.35 13.64
N ALA A 140 8.55 -1.62 13.37
CA ALA A 140 7.79 -2.04 12.20
C ALA A 140 6.34 -1.52 12.24
N GLU A 141 5.69 -1.55 13.41
CA GLU A 141 4.34 -0.99 13.61
C GLU A 141 4.31 0.53 13.41
N ALA A 142 5.34 1.24 13.87
CA ALA A 142 5.46 2.69 13.69
C ALA A 142 5.63 3.07 12.21
N ILE A 143 6.37 2.26 11.43
CA ILE A 143 6.51 2.43 9.98
C ILE A 143 5.18 2.14 9.29
N ASP A 144 4.55 1.02 9.64
CA ASP A 144 3.23 0.62 9.14
C ASP A 144 2.18 1.71 9.41
N SER A 145 2.25 2.37 10.57
CA SER A 145 1.37 3.48 10.97
C SER A 145 1.68 4.82 10.28
N GLY A 146 2.57 4.81 9.27
CA GLY A 146 2.89 5.97 8.45
C GLY A 146 4.02 6.86 8.99
N GLY A 147 4.78 6.39 9.99
CA GLY A 147 5.99 7.08 10.46
C GLY A 147 5.76 8.46 11.09
N GLY A 148 4.59 8.67 11.71
CA GLY A 148 4.20 9.89 12.42
C GLY A 148 4.20 11.14 11.53
N GLU A 149 4.64 12.31 12.02
CA GLU A 149 4.57 13.68 11.44
C GLU A 149 4.54 13.77 9.89
N GLY A 150 3.42 13.39 9.26
CA GLY A 150 3.31 13.29 7.80
C GLY A 150 4.37 12.41 7.13
N GLY A 151 4.85 11.34 7.79
CA GLY A 151 5.86 10.41 7.25
C GLY A 151 7.31 10.86 7.39
N ARG A 152 7.58 12.01 8.02
CA ARG A 152 8.94 12.55 8.18
C ARG A 152 9.88 11.65 8.97
N MET A 153 9.36 10.80 9.86
CA MET A 153 10.20 9.89 10.64
C MET A 153 10.51 8.57 9.92
N LEU A 154 9.89 8.27 8.77
CA LEU A 154 10.10 7.02 8.02
C LEU A 154 11.59 6.73 7.72
N PRO A 155 12.43 7.69 7.29
CA PRO A 155 13.84 7.42 7.02
C PRO A 155 14.63 7.08 8.29
N ARG A 156 14.22 7.60 9.45
CA ARG A 156 14.83 7.30 10.74
C ARG A 156 14.38 5.92 11.22
N LEU A 157 13.08 5.68 11.27
CA LEU A 157 12.49 4.40 11.71
C LEU A 157 12.99 3.23 10.86
N THR A 158 13.12 3.41 9.54
CA THR A 158 13.65 2.38 8.63
C THR A 158 15.10 2.05 8.94
N ARG A 159 15.92 3.05 9.28
CA ARG A 159 17.33 2.82 9.66
C ARG A 159 17.43 2.10 11.00
N GLU A 160 16.63 2.53 11.98
CA GLU A 160 16.58 1.88 13.29
C GLU A 160 16.11 0.42 13.17
N LEU A 161 15.05 0.15 12.40
CA LEU A 161 14.57 -1.22 12.16
C LEU A 161 15.65 -2.11 11.53
N ARG A 162 16.37 -1.62 10.52
CA ARG A 162 17.47 -2.37 9.89
C ARG A 162 18.58 -2.69 10.89
N ALA A 163 18.99 -1.72 11.69
CA ALA A 163 20.03 -1.91 12.71
C ALA A 163 19.60 -2.90 13.80
N THR A 164 18.32 -2.92 14.19
CA THR A 164 17.79 -3.91 15.14
C THR A 164 17.76 -5.31 14.53
N LEU A 165 17.29 -5.46 13.29
CA LEU A 165 17.26 -6.76 12.61
C LEU A 165 18.66 -7.33 12.38
N GLU A 166 19.65 -6.48 12.08
CA GLU A 166 21.05 -6.89 11.96
C GLU A 166 21.61 -7.45 13.28
N GLN A 167 21.27 -6.84 14.41
CA GLN A 167 21.66 -7.36 15.74
C GLN A 167 20.98 -8.70 16.07
N ILE A 168 19.71 -8.86 15.69
CA ILE A 168 18.99 -10.12 15.86
C ILE A 168 19.66 -11.23 15.03
N LEU A 169 19.97 -10.96 13.76
CA LEU A 169 20.63 -11.92 12.87
C LEU A 169 22.05 -12.27 13.34
N ALA A 170 22.81 -11.30 13.86
CA ALA A 170 24.15 -11.54 14.40
C ALA A 170 24.14 -12.37 15.69
N SER A 171 23.02 -12.38 16.41
CA SER A 171 22.84 -13.15 17.65
C SER A 171 22.17 -14.51 17.40
N ALA A 172 21.70 -14.77 16.18
CA ALA A 172 21.20 -16.08 15.81
C ALA A 172 22.37 -17.07 15.79
N PRO A 173 22.22 -18.28 16.35
CA PRO A 173 23.27 -19.29 16.25
C PRO A 173 23.55 -19.55 14.77
N ALA A 174 24.82 -19.45 14.38
CA ALA A 174 25.25 -19.97 13.08
C ALA A 174 24.85 -21.44 13.08
N GLY A 175 23.85 -21.80 12.28
CA GLY A 175 23.47 -23.19 12.11
C GLY A 175 24.72 -23.98 11.77
N ASP A 176 24.91 -25.13 12.42
CA ASP A 176 25.99 -26.06 12.16
C ASP A 176 26.11 -26.27 10.65
N LEU A 177 27.06 -25.57 10.02
CA LEU A 177 27.57 -26.00 8.73
C LEU A 177 28.23 -27.35 9.04
N PRO A 178 27.89 -28.43 8.33
CA PRO A 178 28.66 -29.65 8.46
C PRO A 178 30.13 -29.28 8.18
N ASP A 179 31.01 -29.56 9.15
CA ASP A 179 32.45 -29.52 8.94
C ASP A 179 32.71 -30.37 7.69
N ASP A 180 33.14 -29.72 6.62
CA ASP A 180 33.53 -30.34 5.35
C ASP A 180 34.91 -30.98 5.55
N ASP A 181 35.01 -31.88 6.52
CA ASP A 181 36.15 -32.79 6.71
C ASP A 181 35.93 -34.02 5.81
N GLU A 182 35.84 -33.81 4.50
CA GLU A 182 36.02 -34.87 3.49
C GLU A 182 37.34 -34.64 2.72
N ASP A 183 38.43 -34.50 3.46
CA ASP A 183 39.77 -34.84 2.97
C ASP A 183 40.02 -36.33 3.25
N ASP A 184 39.50 -37.24 2.40
CA ASP A 184 40.10 -38.58 2.29
C ASP A 184 39.92 -39.20 0.88
N ASP A 185 40.98 -39.87 0.45
CA ASP A 185 41.14 -40.69 -0.76
C ASP A 185 41.41 -40.01 -2.12
N LEU A 186 42.57 -39.34 -2.20
CA LEU A 186 43.42 -39.39 -3.39
C LEU A 186 43.91 -40.83 -3.63
N ALA A 187 43.11 -41.65 -4.33
CA ALA A 187 43.61 -42.90 -4.89
C ALA A 187 44.48 -42.59 -6.13
N GLU A 188 45.80 -42.68 -5.98
CA GLU A 188 46.73 -42.77 -7.11
C GLU A 188 46.46 -44.05 -7.92
N PRO A 189 46.30 -43.99 -9.26
CA PRO A 189 46.24 -45.20 -10.08
C PRO A 189 47.64 -45.71 -10.42
N GLU A 190 47.82 -47.03 -10.31
CA GLU A 190 48.98 -47.79 -10.83
C GLU A 190 49.10 -47.77 -12.36
#